data_AF-A0A1H9F9Y4-F1
#
_entry.id   AF-A0A1H9F9Y4-F1
#
_cell.length_a   1.000
_cell.length_b   1.000
_cell.length_c   1.000
_cell.angle_alpha   90.00
_cell.angle_beta   90.00
_cell.angle_gamma   90.00
#
_symmetry.space_group_name_H-M   'P 1'
#
loop_
_entity.id
_entity.type
_entity.pdbx_description
1 polymer ?
#
loop_
_entity_poly.entity_id
_entity_poly.type
_entity_poly.pdbx_seq_one_letter_code
_entity_poly.pdbx_strand_id
1 'polypeptide(L)'
;MGLFSKTPEEIAAKKAAGELRAAEKEAARFAASPAGRARAAKADGARIFQISIELENTRTSLLDVVLTTQNSNNHTQTLNEIEAEGWRFEAISTTFIPQTTTITESSFSSGSNGETSGIVLATYVFRLA
;
A
#
# COMPACT_ATOMS: atom_id res chain seq x y z
N MET A 1 -6.05 -19.23 -48.44
CA MET A 1 -5.69 -17.97 -47.74
C MET A 1 -6.97 -17.23 -47.41
N GLY A 2 -7.46 -17.31 -46.17
CA GLY A 2 -8.76 -16.74 -45.77
C GLY A 2 -8.62 -15.32 -45.24
N LEU A 3 -9.09 -14.35 -46.01
CA LEU A 3 -9.20 -12.94 -45.63
C LEU A 3 -10.43 -12.75 -44.73
N PHE A 4 -10.28 -12.97 -43.42
CA PHE A 4 -11.30 -12.61 -42.43
C PHE A 4 -11.02 -11.19 -41.91
N SER A 5 -11.47 -10.19 -42.68
CA SER A 5 -11.52 -8.80 -42.23
C SER A 5 -12.71 -8.67 -41.27
N LYS A 6 -12.44 -8.55 -39.96
CA LYS A 6 -13.47 -8.26 -38.94
C LYS A 6 -14.30 -7.05 -39.36
N THR A 7 -15.62 -7.15 -39.20
CA THR A 7 -16.53 -6.04 -39.47
C THR A 7 -16.23 -4.88 -38.50
N PRO A 8 -16.38 -3.61 -38.93
CA PRO A 8 -16.18 -2.44 -38.07
C PRO A 8 -17.00 -2.51 -36.77
N GLU A 9 -18.15 -3.15 -36.83
CA GLU A 9 -19.06 -3.40 -35.72
C GLU A 9 -18.48 -4.36 -34.67
N GLU A 10 -17.81 -5.45 -35.10
CA GLU A 10 -17.15 -6.39 -34.19
C GLU A 10 -15.90 -5.78 -33.52
N ILE A 11 -15.22 -4.84 -34.21
CA ILE A 11 -14.10 -4.07 -33.66
C ILE A 11 -14.62 -3.04 -32.63
N ALA A 12 -15.74 -2.36 -32.90
CA ALA A 12 -16.37 -1.42 -31.99
C ALA A 12 -16.91 -2.12 -30.73
N ALA A 13 -17.60 -3.26 -30.89
CA ALA A 13 -18.09 -4.05 -29.76
C ALA A 13 -16.94 -4.57 -28.88
N LYS A 14 -15.83 -5.01 -29.49
CA LYS A 14 -14.65 -5.47 -28.75
C LYS A 14 -13.91 -4.32 -28.04
N LYS A 15 -13.89 -3.11 -28.62
CA LYS A 15 -13.36 -1.90 -27.97
C LYS A 15 -14.24 -1.47 -26.79
N ALA A 16 -15.55 -1.37 -26.97
CA ALA A 16 -16.49 -1.02 -25.90
C ALA A 16 -16.42 -2.04 -24.74
N ALA A 17 -16.36 -3.34 -25.05
CA ALA A 17 -16.17 -4.38 -24.02
C ALA A 17 -14.79 -4.30 -23.34
N GLY A 18 -13.76 -3.81 -24.03
CA GLY A 18 -12.44 -3.55 -23.46
C GLY A 18 -12.43 -2.34 -22.53
N GLU A 19 -13.07 -1.25 -22.94
CA GLU A 19 -13.21 0.00 -22.19
C GLU A 19 -14.02 -0.22 -20.90
N LEU A 20 -15.14 -0.95 -20.96
CA LEU A 20 -15.92 -1.33 -19.79
C LEU A 20 -15.08 -2.11 -18.77
N ARG A 21 -14.33 -3.13 -19.23
CA ARG A 21 -13.44 -3.91 -18.36
C ARG A 21 -12.29 -3.09 -17.78
N ALA A 22 -11.78 -2.11 -18.52
CA ALA A 22 -10.74 -1.20 -18.02
C ALA A 22 -11.31 -0.29 -16.93
N ALA A 23 -12.49 0.28 -17.16
CA ALA A 23 -13.19 1.11 -16.18
C ALA A 23 -13.53 0.33 -14.89
N GLU A 24 -14.00 -0.92 -15.01
CA GLU A 24 -14.25 -1.79 -13.85
C GLU A 24 -12.99 -2.06 -13.03
N LYS A 25 -11.86 -2.33 -13.71
CA LYS A 25 -10.58 -2.54 -13.04
C LYS A 25 -10.09 -1.27 -12.34
N GLU A 26 -10.29 -0.11 -12.95
CA GLU A 26 -9.90 1.16 -12.37
C GLU A 26 -10.77 1.51 -11.16
N ALA A 27 -12.08 1.28 -11.25
CA ALA A 27 -12.99 1.42 -10.13
C ALA A 27 -12.62 0.48 -8.97
N ALA A 28 -12.30 -0.79 -9.26
CA ALA A 28 -11.86 -1.75 -8.25
C ALA A 28 -10.54 -1.34 -7.59
N ARG A 29 -9.58 -0.83 -8.37
CA ARG A 29 -8.32 -0.30 -7.85
C ARG A 29 -8.54 0.92 -6.96
N PHE A 30 -9.40 1.84 -7.37
CA PHE A 30 -9.76 3.00 -6.57
C PHE A 30 -10.45 2.59 -5.28
N ALA A 31 -11.41 1.66 -5.32
CA ALA A 31 -12.09 1.16 -4.13
C ALA A 31 -11.12 0.53 -3.11
N ALA A 32 -10.06 -0.11 -3.59
CA ALA A 32 -9.00 -0.67 -2.75
C ALA A 32 -7.99 0.38 -2.24
N SER A 33 -7.98 1.59 -2.82
CA SER A 33 -7.07 2.66 -2.41
C SER A 33 -7.45 3.22 -1.02
N PRO A 34 -6.52 3.86 -0.31
CA PRO A 34 -6.83 4.51 0.97
C PRO A 34 -7.97 5.53 0.87
N ALA A 35 -8.04 6.31 -0.20
CA ALA A 35 -9.12 7.27 -0.44
C ALA A 35 -10.46 6.57 -0.74
N GLY A 36 -10.46 5.49 -1.54
CA GLY A 36 -11.67 4.70 -1.79
C GLY A 36 -12.23 4.06 -0.52
N ARG A 37 -11.35 3.55 0.36
CA ARG A 37 -11.74 3.04 1.68
C ARG A 37 -12.28 4.16 2.58
N ALA A 38 -11.69 5.35 2.54
CA ALA A 38 -12.18 6.51 3.28
C ALA A 38 -13.58 6.93 2.81
N ARG A 39 -13.83 6.91 1.49
CA ARG A 39 -15.15 7.17 0.91
C ARG A 39 -16.18 6.12 1.35
N ALA A 40 -15.81 4.84 1.31
CA ALA A 40 -16.67 3.75 1.76
C ALA A 40 -17.02 3.89 3.25
N ALA A 41 -16.02 4.14 4.11
CA ALA A 41 -16.23 4.33 5.54
C ALA A 41 -17.19 5.49 5.84
N LYS A 42 -17.11 6.58 5.08
CA LYS A 42 -18.04 7.71 5.19
C LYS A 42 -19.47 7.32 4.77
N ALA A 43 -19.62 6.56 3.70
CA ALA A 43 -20.91 6.04 3.25
C ALA A 43 -21.53 5.08 4.28
N ASP A 44 -20.71 4.33 5.00
CA ASP A 44 -21.10 3.44 6.10
C ASP A 44 -21.43 4.20 7.40
N GLY A 45 -21.31 5.53 7.41
CA GLY A 45 -21.63 6.39 8.56
C GLY A 45 -20.52 6.48 9.62
N ALA A 46 -19.29 6.06 9.30
CA ALA A 46 -18.16 6.17 10.21
C ALA A 46 -17.86 7.65 10.53
N ARG A 47 -17.55 7.92 11.80
CA ARG A 47 -17.12 9.25 12.28
C ARG A 47 -15.61 9.39 12.37
N ILE A 48 -14.91 8.26 12.44
CA ILE A 48 -13.46 8.15 12.57
C ILE A 48 -12.99 7.18 11.49
N PHE A 49 -11.89 7.54 10.83
CA PHE A 49 -11.21 6.71 9.86
C PHE A 49 -9.74 6.59 10.25
N GLN A 50 -9.20 5.38 10.19
CA GLN A 50 -7.83 5.10 10.57
C GLN A 50 -7.13 4.32 9.45
N ILE A 51 -5.89 4.69 9.16
CA ILE A 51 -5.02 3.90 8.29
C ILE A 51 -3.64 3.74 8.92
N SER A 52 -3.01 2.60 8.66
CA SER A 52 -1.64 2.36 9.06
C SER A 52 -0.77 2.19 7.82
N ILE A 53 0.35 2.90 7.77
CA ILE A 53 1.31 2.93 6.67
C ILE A 53 2.70 2.70 7.23
N GLU A 54 3.49 1.85 6.58
CA GLU A 54 4.89 1.64 6.92
C GLU A 54 5.71 2.89 6.51
N LEU A 55 6.44 3.47 7.46
CA LEU A 55 7.31 4.63 7.24
C LEU A 55 8.71 4.22 6.80
N GLU A 56 9.29 3.25 7.49
CA GLU A 56 10.67 2.81 7.29
C GLU A 56 10.79 1.30 7.53
N ASN A 57 11.64 0.66 6.73
CA ASN A 57 12.04 -0.73 6.90
C ASN A 57 13.56 -0.75 7.12
N THR A 58 13.98 -1.04 8.34
CA THR A 58 15.40 -1.11 8.69
C THR A 58 15.86 -2.56 8.62
N ARG A 59 16.82 -2.84 7.73
CA ARG A 59 17.52 -4.14 7.63
C ARG A 59 18.98 -3.93 7.98
N THR A 60 19.53 -4.76 8.85
CA THR A 60 20.90 -4.65 9.33
C THR A 60 21.69 -5.91 8.97
N SER A 61 22.67 -5.81 8.06
CA SER A 61 23.56 -6.92 7.68
C SER A 61 24.94 -6.76 8.33
N LEU A 62 25.50 -7.84 8.89
CA LEU A 62 26.69 -7.86 9.78
C LEU A 62 28.04 -7.58 9.09
N LEU A 63 28.08 -7.08 7.85
CA LEU A 63 29.32 -6.60 7.21
C LEU A 63 29.65 -5.13 7.53
N ASP A 64 29.27 -4.66 8.72
CA ASP A 64 29.57 -3.30 9.24
C ASP A 64 29.06 -2.14 8.37
N VAL A 65 28.00 -2.38 7.60
CA VAL A 65 27.23 -1.32 6.96
C VAL A 65 25.80 -1.46 7.40
N VAL A 66 25.38 -0.61 8.35
CA VAL A 66 23.97 -0.33 8.58
C VAL A 66 23.44 0.33 7.30
N LEU A 67 22.96 -0.48 6.37
CA LEU A 67 22.20 -0.03 5.22
C LEU A 67 20.79 0.30 5.70
N THR A 68 20.64 1.41 6.43
CA THR A 68 19.32 2.00 6.64
C THR A 68 18.84 2.47 5.28
N THR A 69 18.02 1.65 4.63
CA THR A 69 17.37 2.07 3.39
C THR A 69 16.21 2.95 3.81
N GLN A 70 16.48 4.23 4.09
CA GLN A 70 15.45 5.24 4.31
C GLN A 70 14.74 5.51 2.98
N ASN A 71 13.88 4.59 2.56
CA ASN A 71 12.81 4.96 1.65
C ASN A 71 11.80 5.75 2.49
N SER A 72 12.08 7.03 2.75
CA SER A 72 11.09 7.93 3.33
C SER A 72 9.99 8.11 2.27
N ASN A 73 9.04 7.18 2.24
CA ASN A 73 7.91 7.30 1.34
C ASN A 73 7.12 8.53 1.78
N ASN A 74 7.06 9.54 0.92
CA ASN A 74 6.30 10.74 1.17
C ASN A 74 4.80 10.39 1.09
N HIS A 75 4.21 10.07 2.24
CA HIS A 75 2.80 9.68 2.33
C HIS A 75 1.84 10.87 2.21
N THR A 76 2.33 12.10 2.07
CA THR A 76 1.51 13.32 1.97
C THR A 76 0.46 13.23 0.89
N GLN A 77 0.79 12.64 -0.28
CA GLN A 77 -0.20 12.46 -1.34
C GLN A 77 -1.38 11.61 -0.88
N THR A 78 -1.11 10.48 -0.22
CA THR A 78 -2.17 9.59 0.29
C THR A 78 -3.03 10.30 1.34
N LEU A 79 -2.41 11.08 2.24
CA LEU A 79 -3.14 11.84 3.26
C LEU A 79 -4.02 12.93 2.62
N ASN A 80 -3.50 13.65 1.63
CA ASN A 80 -4.26 14.68 0.90
C ASN A 80 -5.44 14.08 0.14
N GLU A 81 -5.26 12.90 -0.47
CA GLU A 81 -6.35 12.19 -1.16
C GLU A 81 -7.47 11.79 -0.19
N ILE A 82 -7.14 11.43 1.06
CA ILE A 82 -8.13 11.14 2.10
C ILE A 82 -8.83 12.42 2.56
N GLU A 83 -8.09 13.52 2.75
CA GLU A 83 -8.71 14.80 3.10
C GLU A 83 -9.65 15.33 2.01
N ALA A 84 -9.34 15.09 0.74
CA ALA A 84 -10.20 15.43 -0.40
C ALA A 84 -11.55 14.67 -0.37
N GLU A 85 -11.65 13.52 0.30
CA GLU A 85 -12.91 12.80 0.52
C GLU A 85 -13.78 13.43 1.65
N GLY A 86 -13.30 14.52 2.26
CA GLY A 86 -13.96 15.24 3.35
C GLY A 86 -13.66 14.66 4.73
N TRP A 87 -12.48 14.07 4.88
CA TRP A 87 -11.91 13.72 6.18
C TRP A 87 -10.98 14.84 6.63
N ARG A 88 -10.84 15.03 7.94
CA ARG A 88 -9.91 15.97 8.53
C ARG A 88 -8.86 15.20 9.30
N PHE A 89 -7.59 15.45 9.01
CA PHE A 89 -6.51 14.85 9.79
C PHE A 89 -6.58 15.31 11.26
N GLU A 90 -6.51 14.35 12.19
CA GLU A 90 -6.61 14.62 13.63
C GLU A 90 -5.31 14.28 14.37
N ALA A 91 -4.77 13.08 14.17
CA ALA A 91 -3.61 12.62 14.91
C ALA A 91 -2.79 11.57 14.16
N ILE A 92 -1.53 11.43 14.55
CA ILE A 92 -0.63 10.36 14.12
C ILE A 92 -0.07 9.64 15.36
N SER A 93 0.03 8.32 15.26
CA SER A 93 0.73 7.48 16.23
C SER A 93 1.76 6.62 15.49
N THR A 94 3.00 6.62 15.95
CA THR A 94 4.07 5.82 15.34
C THR A 94 4.46 4.71 16.30
N THR A 95 4.44 3.47 15.82
CA THR A 95 4.80 2.29 16.60
C THR A 95 5.95 1.55 15.91
N PHE A 96 7.04 1.32 16.63
CA PHE A 96 8.12 0.46 16.16
C PHE A 96 7.80 -0.99 16.52
N ILE A 97 7.77 -1.87 15.52
CA ILE A 97 7.54 -3.30 15.69
C ILE A 97 8.86 -4.02 15.42
N PRO A 98 9.55 -4.54 16.46
CA PRO A 98 10.77 -5.32 16.26
C PRO A 98 10.42 -6.65 15.56
N GLN A 99 11.08 -6.95 14.46
CA GLN A 99 11.00 -8.24 13.77
C GLN A 99 12.24 -9.05 14.13
N THR A 100 12.11 -9.91 15.14
CA THR A 100 13.17 -10.84 15.51
C THR A 100 13.30 -11.92 14.43
N THR A 101 14.43 -11.97 13.75
CA THR A 101 14.75 -13.07 12.83
C THR A 101 15.38 -14.20 13.62
N THR A 102 14.75 -15.38 13.58
CA THR A 102 15.21 -16.58 14.27
C THR A 102 16.59 -17.02 13.76
N ILE A 103 17.54 -17.16 14.68
CA ILE A 103 18.85 -17.75 14.44
C ILE A 103 18.65 -19.24 14.17
N THR A 104 18.89 -19.71 12.95
CA THR A 104 19.19 -21.13 12.72
C THR A 104 20.61 -21.38 13.20
N GLU A 105 20.74 -22.04 14.36
CA GLU A 105 22.03 -22.56 14.83
C GLU A 105 22.56 -23.58 13.81
N SER A 106 23.57 -23.20 13.03
CA SER A 106 24.34 -24.18 12.26
C SER A 106 25.38 -24.82 13.20
N SER A 107 25.05 -26.01 13.68
CA SER A 107 25.92 -26.82 14.52
C SER A 107 27.12 -27.35 13.73
N PHE A 108 28.08 -26.50 13.32
CA PHE A 108 29.46 -26.98 13.03
C PHE A 108 30.56 -25.93 12.83
N SER A 109 30.29 -24.62 12.76
CA SER A 109 31.36 -23.67 12.42
C SER A 109 31.00 -22.23 12.78
N SER A 110 31.62 -21.70 13.84
CA SER A 110 31.99 -20.28 14.01
C SER A 110 31.03 -19.24 13.40
N GLY A 111 30.05 -18.80 14.18
CA GLY A 111 29.32 -17.54 13.98
C GLY A 111 27.82 -17.71 13.73
N SER A 112 27.01 -17.42 14.74
CA SER A 112 25.57 -17.24 14.57
C SER A 112 25.31 -15.95 13.79
N ASN A 113 24.77 -16.06 12.58
CA ASN A 113 24.32 -14.91 11.79
C ASN A 113 22.92 -14.49 12.26
N GLY A 114 22.84 -13.51 13.16
CA GLY A 114 21.58 -12.92 13.61
C GLY A 114 21.30 -11.60 12.88
N GLU A 115 20.34 -11.58 11.95
CA GLU A 115 19.84 -10.36 11.33
C GLU A 115 18.72 -9.79 12.21
N THR A 116 18.87 -8.57 12.74
CA THR A 116 17.75 -7.86 13.39
C THR A 116 17.10 -6.95 12.37
N SER A 117 15.79 -7.09 12.18
CA SER A 117 14.99 -6.23 11.31
C SER A 117 13.86 -5.60 12.10
N GLY A 118 13.34 -4.47 11.64
CA GLY A 118 12.22 -3.80 12.31
C GLY A 118 11.47 -2.90 11.35
N ILE A 119 10.15 -2.80 11.56
CA ILE A 119 9.27 -1.93 10.79
C ILE A 119 8.74 -0.80 11.67
N VAL A 120 8.76 0.42 11.14
CA VAL A 120 8.10 1.57 11.76
C VAL A 120 6.74 1.73 11.11
N LEU A 121 5.66 1.52 11.87
CA LEU A 121 4.29 1.69 11.41
C LEU A 121 3.73 3.03 11.91
N ALA A 122 3.34 3.90 10.99
CA ALA A 122 2.57 5.11 11.32
C ALA A 122 1.09 4.86 11.12
N THR A 123 0.31 5.11 12.17
CA THR A 123 -1.13 5.08 12.16
C THR A 123 -1.67 6.50 12.17
N TYR A 124 -2.40 6.86 11.12
CA TYR A 124 -3.04 8.15 10.95
C TYR A 124 -4.52 8.03 11.27
N VAL A 125 -5.03 8.98 12.06
CA VAL A 125 -6.44 9.07 12.45
C VAL A 125 -7.03 10.33 11.86
N PHE A 126 -8.20 10.14 11.25
CA PHE A 126 -8.99 11.19 10.64
C PHE A 126 -10.38 11.22 11.25
N ARG A 127 -10.95 12.42 11.34
CA ARG A 127 -12.34 12.64 11.73
C ARG A 127 -13.14 13.09 10.53
N LEU A 128 -14.42 12.73 10.50
CA LEU A 128 -15.32 13.27 9.50
C LEU A 128 -15.41 14.80 9.66
N ALA A 129 -15.16 15.53 8.57
CA ALA A 129 -15.23 16.99 8.54
C ALA A 129 -16.67 17.51 8.49
#